data_AF-V2WKT8-F1
#
_entry.id   AF-V2WKT8-F1
#
_cell.length_a   1.000
_cell.length_b   1.000
_cell.length_c   1.000
_cell.angle_alpha   90.00
_cell.angle_beta   90.00
_cell.angle_gamma   90.00
#
_symmetry.space_group_name_H-M   'P 1'
#
loop_
_entity.id
_entity.type
_entity.pdbx_description
1 polymer ?
#
loop_
_entity_poly.entity_id
_entity_poly.type
_entity_poly.pdbx_seq_one_letter_code
_entity_poly.pdbx_strand_id
1 'polypeptide(L)'
;MRQQALQQQIEGRVKAAVEDYHVARQALMSLQGEGNWSRSLKELKPEDVRGINERLLKEEEKATYHESQKLAGVSEKKIRDLLSGNNKNIVTIKESPNLLSKRQPPSWIWYIGVVGDPDNAKAIKSSLRVEWCKAHTHADHSQEELKLLEEEMHRAIAFCYWRAQWWISQRECCKGISRHLAEGLVAYANEQAEIKMDHAVAWSVTWLPLCQRLSAILETLEGRQDLDLMLQQLTTLTVELDPDEDKIQKPNLDEN
;
A
#
# COMPACT_ATOMS: atom_id res chain seq x y z
N MET A 1 -7.85 -21.98 0.80
CA MET A 1 -9.07 -22.61 0.23
C MET A 1 -10.38 -21.97 0.70
N ARG A 2 -10.64 -21.80 2.01
CA ARG A 2 -11.94 -21.25 2.50
C ARG A 2 -12.27 -19.82 2.02
N GLN A 3 -11.27 -18.94 1.96
CA GLN A 3 -11.45 -17.55 1.51
C GLN A 3 -11.87 -17.44 0.04
N GLN A 4 -11.26 -18.23 -0.85
CA GLN A 4 -11.60 -18.24 -2.28
C GLN A 4 -13.02 -18.75 -2.51
N ALA A 5 -13.46 -19.77 -1.77
CA ALA A 5 -14.83 -20.28 -1.85
C ALA A 5 -15.87 -19.21 -1.43
N LEU A 6 -15.59 -18.46 -0.35
CA LEU A 6 -16.44 -17.35 0.09
C LEU A 6 -16.50 -16.24 -0.95
N GLN A 7 -15.37 -15.87 -1.57
CA GLN A 7 -15.33 -14.88 -2.64
C GLN A 7 -16.20 -15.30 -3.83
N GLN A 8 -16.08 -16.56 -4.28
CA GLN A 8 -16.91 -17.08 -5.37
C GLN A 8 -18.40 -17.08 -5.02
N GLN A 9 -18.75 -17.40 -3.78
CA GLN A 9 -20.14 -17.35 -3.32
C GLN A 9 -20.69 -15.92 -3.35
N ILE A 10 -19.89 -14.94 -2.90
CA ILE A 10 -20.27 -13.52 -2.96
C ILE A 10 -20.40 -13.06 -4.41
N GLU A 11 -19.42 -13.36 -5.27
CA GLU A 11 -19.49 -13.06 -6.71
C GLU A 11 -20.76 -13.63 -7.35
N GLY A 12 -21.12 -14.89 -7.03
CA GLY A 12 -22.34 -15.52 -7.53
C GLY A 12 -23.61 -14.81 -7.06
N ARG A 13 -23.67 -14.40 -5.79
CA ARG A 13 -24.80 -13.64 -5.24
C ARG A 13 -24.94 -12.26 -5.87
N VAL A 14 -23.82 -11.58 -6.13
CA VAL A 14 -23.84 -10.27 -6.79
C VAL A 14 -24.38 -10.41 -8.22
N LYS A 15 -23.94 -11.43 -8.97
CA LYS A 15 -24.48 -11.68 -10.32
C LYS A 15 -25.98 -11.94 -10.33
N ALA A 16 -26.46 -12.81 -9.43
CA ALA A 16 -27.89 -13.08 -9.32
C ALA A 16 -28.68 -11.79 -9.02
N ALA A 17 -28.20 -10.95 -8.10
CA ALA A 17 -28.85 -9.68 -7.81
C ALA A 17 -28.83 -8.68 -8.99
N VAL A 18 -27.76 -8.68 -9.79
CA VAL A 18 -27.66 -7.88 -11.02
C VAL A 18 -28.69 -8.35 -12.06
N GLU A 19 -28.79 -9.66 -12.28
CA GLU A 19 -29.76 -10.26 -13.20
C GLU A 19 -31.19 -9.97 -12.76
N ASP A 20 -31.50 -10.19 -11.48
CA ASP A 20 -32.81 -9.89 -10.88
C ASP A 20 -33.18 -8.42 -11.06
N TYR A 21 -32.22 -7.50 -10.86
CA TYR A 21 -32.42 -6.08 -11.09
C TYR A 21 -32.77 -5.76 -12.55
N HIS A 22 -32.03 -6.34 -13.51
CA HIS A 22 -32.29 -6.14 -14.93
C HIS A 22 -33.68 -6.65 -15.33
N VAL A 23 -34.07 -7.84 -14.88
CA VAL A 23 -35.39 -8.44 -15.16
C VAL A 23 -36.50 -7.59 -14.55
N ALA A 24 -36.37 -7.22 -13.27
CA ALA A 24 -37.37 -6.40 -12.58
C ALA A 24 -37.53 -5.03 -13.24
N ARG A 25 -36.42 -4.40 -13.64
CA ARG A 25 -36.44 -3.11 -14.34
C ARG A 25 -37.09 -3.23 -15.73
N GLN A 26 -36.78 -4.27 -16.49
CA GLN A 26 -37.41 -4.52 -17.79
C GLN A 26 -38.92 -4.73 -17.65
N ALA A 27 -39.36 -5.52 -16.67
CA ALA A 27 -40.78 -5.69 -16.37
C ALA A 27 -41.46 -4.37 -16.00
N LEU A 28 -40.83 -3.54 -15.16
CA LEU A 28 -41.32 -2.19 -14.83
C LEU A 28 -41.42 -1.29 -16.07
N MET A 29 -40.41 -1.33 -16.97
CA MET A 29 -40.47 -0.61 -18.25
C MET A 29 -41.66 -1.07 -19.10
N SER A 30 -41.92 -2.38 -19.18
CA SER A 30 -43.03 -2.92 -19.96
C SER A 30 -44.40 -2.58 -19.38
N LEU A 31 -44.53 -2.51 -18.05
CA LEU A 31 -45.81 -2.26 -17.39
C LEU A 31 -46.17 -0.77 -17.29
N GLN A 32 -45.20 0.08 -16.97
CA GLN A 32 -45.45 1.48 -16.60
C GLN A 32 -44.83 2.50 -17.58
N GLY A 33 -43.96 2.05 -18.48
CA GLY A 33 -43.19 2.92 -19.36
C GLY A 33 -42.19 3.80 -18.61
N GLU A 34 -41.63 4.80 -19.30
CA GLU A 34 -40.74 5.78 -18.66
C GLU A 34 -41.52 6.69 -17.70
N GLY A 35 -41.20 6.62 -16.41
CA GLY A 35 -41.81 7.46 -15.36
C GLY A 35 -40.79 7.96 -14.35
N ASN A 36 -41.26 8.64 -13.30
CA ASN A 36 -40.39 9.18 -12.24
C ASN A 36 -39.50 8.13 -11.56
N TRP A 37 -39.93 6.87 -11.58
CA TRP A 37 -39.18 5.73 -11.06
C TRP A 37 -37.84 5.51 -11.82
N SER A 38 -37.75 5.85 -13.10
CA SER A 38 -36.53 5.67 -13.92
C SER A 38 -35.38 6.59 -13.49
N ARG A 39 -35.69 7.69 -12.80
CA ARG A 39 -34.70 8.60 -12.21
C ARG A 39 -33.99 7.98 -11.00
N SER A 40 -34.72 7.16 -10.25
CA SER A 40 -34.21 6.49 -9.04
C SER A 40 -33.63 5.12 -9.35
N LEU A 41 -34.27 4.36 -10.25
CA LEU A 41 -33.83 3.04 -10.72
C LEU A 41 -33.22 3.16 -12.13
N LYS A 42 -31.96 3.61 -12.16
CA LYS A 42 -31.22 3.83 -13.40
C LYS A 42 -30.85 2.51 -14.08
N GLU A 43 -30.43 2.59 -15.34
CA GLU A 43 -29.80 1.44 -15.98
C GLU A 43 -28.53 1.06 -15.21
N LEU A 44 -28.43 -0.20 -14.81
CA LEU A 44 -27.30 -0.70 -14.03
C LEU A 44 -26.19 -1.10 -15.00
N LYS A 45 -25.11 -0.32 -15.02
CA LYS A 45 -23.94 -0.64 -15.83
C LYS A 45 -22.98 -1.54 -15.04
N PRO A 46 -22.16 -2.36 -15.71
CA PRO A 46 -21.17 -3.18 -15.02
C PRO A 46 -20.18 -2.33 -14.19
N GLU A 47 -19.95 -1.07 -14.58
CA GLU A 47 -19.15 -0.10 -13.83
C GLU A 47 -19.77 0.30 -12.48
N ASP A 48 -21.08 0.22 -12.34
CA ASP A 48 -21.79 0.65 -11.13
C ASP A 48 -21.72 -0.41 -10.01
N VAL A 49 -21.44 -1.67 -10.35
CA VAL A 49 -21.35 -2.80 -9.43
C VAL A 49 -19.98 -2.81 -8.76
N ARG A 50 -19.80 -1.91 -7.77
CA ARG A 50 -18.56 -1.74 -7.01
C ARG A 50 -18.81 -1.43 -5.53
N GLY A 51 -17.85 -1.77 -4.68
CA GLY A 51 -17.87 -1.42 -3.25
C GLY A 51 -17.83 0.10 -3.00
N ILE A 52 -18.21 0.51 -1.79
CA ILE A 52 -18.31 1.94 -1.42
C ILE A 52 -16.96 2.68 -1.46
N ASN A 53 -15.85 1.97 -1.19
CA ASN A 53 -14.47 2.48 -1.24
C ASN A 53 -13.69 1.89 -2.44
N GLU A 54 -14.40 1.39 -3.44
CA GLU A 54 -13.79 0.80 -4.63
C GLU A 54 -13.95 1.71 -5.83
N ARG A 55 -12.88 1.81 -6.61
CA ARG A 55 -12.86 2.53 -7.88
C ARG A 55 -12.49 1.60 -9.03
N LEU A 56 -12.85 2.03 -10.23
CA LEU A 56 -12.40 1.38 -11.45
C LEU A 56 -10.91 1.65 -11.66
N LEU A 57 -10.26 0.72 -12.36
CA LEU A 57 -8.89 0.90 -12.84
C LEU A 57 -8.85 2.06 -13.85
N LYS A 58 -7.83 2.91 -13.73
CA LYS A 58 -7.48 3.89 -14.78
C LYS A 58 -6.95 3.17 -16.02
N GLU A 59 -6.90 3.82 -17.16
CA GLU A 59 -6.43 3.21 -18.41
C GLU A 59 -5.00 2.64 -18.30
N GLU A 60 -4.10 3.37 -17.65
CA GLU A 60 -2.73 2.93 -17.36
C GLU A 60 -2.71 1.68 -16.45
N GLU A 61 -3.56 1.65 -15.42
CA GLU A 61 -3.71 0.51 -14.51
C GLU A 61 -4.34 -0.70 -15.23
N LYS A 62 -5.25 -0.47 -16.18
CA LYS A 62 -5.81 -1.53 -17.03
C LYS A 62 -4.75 -2.14 -17.93
N ALA A 63 -3.85 -1.34 -18.49
CA ALA A 63 -2.76 -1.81 -19.34
C ALA A 63 -1.77 -2.68 -18.56
N THR A 64 -1.32 -2.21 -17.40
CA THR A 64 -0.44 -2.98 -16.50
C THR A 64 -1.10 -4.26 -15.99
N TYR A 65 -2.38 -4.20 -15.63
CA TYR A 65 -3.16 -5.40 -15.26
C TYR A 65 -3.26 -6.38 -16.43
N HIS A 66 -3.48 -5.88 -17.66
CA HIS A 66 -3.55 -6.73 -18.85
C HIS A 66 -2.21 -7.44 -19.11
N GLU A 67 -1.09 -6.74 -19.05
CA GLU A 67 0.24 -7.31 -19.24
C GLU A 67 0.58 -8.37 -18.19
N SER A 68 0.34 -8.07 -16.91
CA SER A 68 0.59 -9.03 -15.82
C SER A 68 -0.26 -10.31 -15.94
N GLN A 69 -1.53 -10.19 -16.31
CA GLN A 69 -2.40 -11.35 -16.54
C GLN A 69 -1.97 -12.18 -17.76
N LYS A 70 -1.48 -11.53 -18.81
CA LYS A 70 -0.94 -12.20 -20.00
C LYS A 70 0.32 -12.99 -19.65
N LEU A 71 1.23 -12.42 -18.84
CA LEU A 71 2.40 -13.11 -18.33
C LEU A 71 2.04 -14.31 -17.44
N ALA A 72 0.94 -14.21 -16.68
CA ALA A 72 0.39 -15.31 -15.89
C ALA A 72 -0.33 -16.40 -16.71
N GLY A 73 -0.34 -16.29 -18.05
CA GLY A 73 -0.94 -17.30 -18.95
C GLY A 73 -2.46 -17.22 -19.06
N VAL A 74 -3.09 -16.11 -18.66
CA VAL A 74 -4.53 -15.93 -18.79
C VAL A 74 -4.89 -15.55 -20.23
N SER A 75 -5.95 -16.17 -20.76
CA SER A 75 -6.39 -15.91 -22.14
C SER A 75 -6.85 -14.46 -22.34
N GLU A 76 -6.50 -13.88 -23.49
CA GLU A 76 -6.81 -12.48 -23.81
C GLU A 76 -8.32 -12.19 -23.75
N LYS A 77 -9.15 -13.13 -24.21
CA LYS A 77 -10.61 -13.04 -24.13
C LYS A 77 -11.08 -12.91 -22.67
N LYS A 78 -10.50 -13.68 -21.75
CA LYS A 78 -10.86 -13.65 -20.32
C LYS A 78 -10.41 -12.35 -19.65
N ILE A 79 -9.26 -11.81 -20.03
CA ILE A 79 -8.79 -10.50 -19.53
C ILE A 79 -9.72 -9.39 -20.01
N ARG A 80 -10.10 -9.40 -21.29
CA ARG A 80 -11.04 -8.44 -21.87
C ARG A 80 -12.39 -8.48 -21.16
N ASP A 81 -12.95 -9.67 -20.96
CA ASP A 81 -14.25 -9.84 -20.29
C ASP A 81 -14.23 -9.33 -18.84
N LEU A 82 -13.09 -9.45 -18.14
CA LEU A 82 -12.91 -8.94 -16.77
C LEU A 82 -12.81 -7.40 -16.72
N LEU A 83 -12.18 -6.80 -17.74
CA LEU A 83 -12.03 -5.35 -17.83
C LEU A 83 -13.29 -4.64 -18.35
N SER A 84 -14.13 -5.34 -19.12
CA SER A 84 -15.38 -4.81 -19.68
C SER A 84 -16.63 -5.16 -18.86
N GLY A 85 -16.54 -6.15 -17.97
CA GLY A 85 -17.66 -6.57 -17.14
C GLY A 85 -18.67 -7.49 -17.83
N ASN A 86 -18.33 -8.10 -18.96
CA ASN A 86 -19.28 -8.90 -19.76
C ASN A 86 -19.71 -10.20 -19.06
N ASN A 87 -18.83 -10.82 -18.26
CA ASN A 87 -19.06 -12.14 -17.67
C ASN A 87 -18.89 -12.17 -16.14
N LYS A 88 -18.28 -11.13 -15.56
CA LYS A 88 -17.95 -10.99 -14.13
C LYS A 88 -18.01 -9.51 -13.76
N ASN A 89 -18.08 -9.22 -12.47
CA ASN A 89 -17.93 -7.85 -11.98
C ASN A 89 -16.60 -7.27 -12.49
N ILE A 90 -16.64 -6.00 -12.88
CA ILE A 90 -15.43 -5.30 -13.33
C ILE A 90 -14.40 -5.35 -12.22
N VAL A 91 -13.14 -5.55 -12.59
CA VAL A 91 -12.04 -5.48 -11.63
C VAL A 91 -12.03 -4.08 -11.01
N THR A 92 -12.10 -4.02 -9.69
CA THR A 92 -12.00 -2.79 -8.91
C THR A 92 -10.74 -2.80 -8.07
N ILE A 93 -10.27 -1.61 -7.72
CA ILE A 93 -9.19 -1.41 -6.74
C ILE A 93 -9.79 -0.69 -5.54
N LYS A 94 -9.45 -1.15 -4.34
CA LYS A 94 -9.74 -0.39 -3.12
C LYS A 94 -8.99 0.93 -3.19
N GLU A 95 -9.73 2.02 -3.15
CA GLU A 95 -9.14 3.35 -3.09
C GLU A 95 -8.54 3.53 -1.70
N SER A 96 -7.22 3.39 -1.58
CA SER A 96 -6.51 3.80 -0.37
C SER A 96 -6.78 5.29 -0.15
N PRO A 97 -7.04 5.73 1.10
CA PRO A 97 -7.16 7.14 1.41
C PRO A 97 -5.79 7.83 1.28
N ASN A 98 -5.31 8.00 0.06
CA ASN A 98 -4.16 8.85 -0.20
C ASN A 98 -4.64 10.30 -0.06
N LEU A 99 -3.98 11.08 0.79
CA LEU A 99 -4.30 12.50 1.07
C LEU A 99 -4.43 13.35 -0.21
N LEU A 100 -3.81 12.93 -1.31
CA LEU A 100 -3.66 13.71 -2.55
C LEU A 100 -4.62 13.31 -3.67
N SER A 101 -5.39 12.22 -3.54
CA SER A 101 -6.35 11.81 -4.57
C SER A 101 -7.77 12.24 -4.21
N LYS A 102 -8.45 12.92 -5.15
CA LYS A 102 -9.88 13.19 -5.03
C LYS A 102 -10.60 11.84 -4.98
N ARG A 103 -11.18 11.50 -3.83
CA ARG A 103 -12.00 10.29 -3.66
C ARG A 103 -13.06 10.23 -4.75
N GLN A 104 -13.12 9.11 -5.47
CA GLN A 104 -14.22 8.89 -6.40
C GLN A 104 -15.50 8.74 -5.58
N PRO A 105 -16.60 9.44 -5.95
CA PRO A 105 -17.87 9.20 -5.28
C PRO A 105 -18.29 7.74 -5.50
N PRO A 106 -18.90 7.09 -4.49
CA PRO A 106 -19.42 5.74 -4.65
C PRO A 106 -20.42 5.66 -5.81
N SER A 107 -20.65 4.47 -6.33
CA SER A 107 -21.63 4.29 -7.41
C SER A 107 -23.04 4.68 -6.95
N TRP A 108 -23.89 5.07 -7.90
CA TRP A 108 -25.23 5.59 -7.61
C TRP A 108 -26.10 4.59 -6.82
N ILE A 109 -25.82 3.29 -6.94
CA ILE A 109 -26.49 2.22 -6.19
C ILE A 109 -26.37 2.37 -4.66
N TRP A 110 -25.35 3.05 -4.16
CA TRP A 110 -25.18 3.34 -2.74
C TRP A 110 -26.02 4.52 -2.24
N TYR A 111 -26.64 5.28 -3.15
CA TYR A 111 -27.51 6.41 -2.82
C TYR A 111 -29.01 6.05 -2.88
N ILE A 112 -29.36 4.88 -3.44
CA ILE A 112 -30.75 4.40 -3.52
C ILE A 112 -31.22 3.98 -2.13
N GLY A 113 -32.42 4.40 -1.71
CA GLY A 113 -33.06 3.92 -0.48
C GLY A 113 -32.78 4.75 0.78
N VAL A 114 -31.99 5.83 0.70
CA VAL A 114 -31.87 6.79 1.82
C VAL A 114 -33.17 7.56 2.04
N VAL A 115 -33.98 7.72 0.98
CA VAL A 115 -35.29 8.38 1.03
C VAL A 115 -36.38 7.32 0.91
N GLY A 116 -36.98 6.93 2.05
CA GLY A 116 -38.22 6.14 2.10
C GLY A 116 -38.11 4.72 2.66
N ASP A 117 -36.90 4.17 2.84
CA ASP A 117 -36.70 2.83 3.41
C ASP A 117 -35.68 2.84 4.59
N PRO A 118 -36.16 2.75 5.84
CA PRO A 118 -35.30 2.82 7.03
C PRO A 118 -34.33 1.63 7.14
N ASP A 119 -34.65 0.47 6.56
CA ASP A 119 -33.81 -0.73 6.65
C ASP A 119 -32.59 -0.60 5.73
N ASN A 120 -32.78 -0.07 4.52
CA ASN A 120 -31.69 0.24 3.61
C ASN A 120 -30.75 1.34 4.15
N ALA A 121 -31.31 2.39 4.76
CA ALA A 121 -30.50 3.42 5.44
C ALA A 121 -29.65 2.84 6.59
N LYS A 122 -30.18 1.85 7.32
CA LYS A 122 -29.45 1.15 8.38
C LYS A 122 -28.33 0.26 7.82
N ALA A 123 -28.55 -0.41 6.69
CA ALA A 123 -27.54 -1.21 6.02
C ALA A 123 -26.36 -0.34 5.54
N ILE A 124 -26.63 0.80 4.89
CA ILE A 124 -25.60 1.75 4.44
C ILE A 124 -24.79 2.30 5.62
N LYS A 125 -25.46 2.73 6.70
CA LYS A 125 -24.79 3.19 7.92
C LYS A 125 -23.88 2.11 8.52
N SER A 126 -24.31 0.85 8.49
CA SER A 126 -23.52 -0.27 9.01
C SER A 126 -22.28 -0.52 8.15
N SER A 127 -22.42 -0.51 6.82
CA SER A 127 -21.29 -0.60 5.89
C SER A 127 -20.31 0.56 6.08
N LEU A 128 -20.81 1.79 6.26
CA LEU A 128 -19.95 2.96 6.50
C LEU A 128 -19.18 2.85 7.82
N ARG A 129 -19.80 2.32 8.88
CA ARG A 129 -19.10 2.05 10.16
C ARG A 129 -17.99 1.03 10.01
N VAL A 130 -18.22 -0.04 9.24
CA VAL A 130 -17.17 -1.04 8.96
C VAL A 130 -16.00 -0.40 8.24
N GLU A 131 -16.27 0.42 7.22
CA GLU A 131 -15.22 1.14 6.50
C GLU A 131 -14.50 2.17 7.36
N TRP A 132 -15.22 2.87 8.24
CA TRP A 132 -14.62 3.76 9.22
C TRP A 132 -13.71 3.01 10.20
N CYS A 133 -14.15 1.87 10.75
CA CYS A 133 -13.32 1.07 11.63
C CYS A 133 -12.05 0.59 10.91
N LYS A 134 -12.15 0.14 9.65
CA LYS A 134 -10.98 -0.24 8.84
C LYS A 134 -10.04 0.95 8.67
N ALA A 135 -10.55 2.10 8.24
CA ALA A 135 -9.75 3.30 8.03
C ALA A 135 -9.08 3.76 9.34
N HIS A 136 -9.78 3.67 10.46
CA HIS A 136 -9.25 3.97 11.78
C HIS A 136 -8.13 3.01 12.17
N THR A 137 -8.34 1.69 12.03
CA THR A 137 -7.27 0.71 12.29
C THR A 137 -6.06 0.89 11.38
N HIS A 138 -6.25 1.29 10.13
CA HIS A 138 -5.15 1.59 9.22
C HIS A 138 -4.41 2.86 9.64
N ALA A 139 -5.13 3.88 10.11
CA ALA A 139 -4.52 5.10 10.63
C ALA A 139 -3.70 4.81 11.89
N ASP A 140 -4.27 4.08 12.85
CA ASP A 140 -3.58 3.68 14.09
C ASP A 140 -2.33 2.85 13.77
N HIS A 141 -2.46 1.85 12.88
CA HIS A 141 -1.33 1.03 12.44
C HIS A 141 -0.24 1.86 11.74
N SER A 142 -0.63 2.80 10.88
CA SER A 142 0.35 3.67 10.22
C SER A 142 1.10 4.54 11.21
N GLN A 143 0.44 4.99 12.29
CA GLN A 143 1.10 5.75 13.36
C GLN A 143 2.11 4.87 14.11
N GLU A 144 1.77 3.61 14.39
CA GLU A 144 2.70 2.64 14.97
C GLU A 144 3.90 2.38 14.06
N GLU A 145 3.67 2.19 12.75
CA GLU A 145 4.73 1.99 11.75
C GLU A 145 5.69 3.18 11.70
N LEU A 146 5.19 4.43 11.76
CA LEU A 146 6.05 5.62 11.76
C LEU A 146 6.94 5.67 13.02
N LYS A 147 6.40 5.30 14.19
CA LYS A 147 7.17 5.20 15.44
C LYS A 147 8.23 4.10 15.37
N LEU A 148 7.89 2.96 14.78
CA LEU A 148 8.82 1.86 14.57
C LEU A 148 9.94 2.25 13.59
N LEU A 149 9.61 2.94 12.51
CA LEU A 149 10.59 3.37 11.51
C LEU A 149 11.63 4.33 12.12
N GLU A 150 11.21 5.29 12.92
CA GLU A 150 12.12 6.19 13.64
C GLU A 150 13.08 5.40 14.55
N GLU A 151 12.54 4.45 15.31
CA GLU A 151 13.33 3.60 16.20
C GLU A 151 14.26 2.65 15.42
N GLU A 152 13.84 2.13 14.27
CA GLU A 152 14.67 1.30 13.39
C GLU A 152 15.84 2.08 12.82
N MET A 153 15.62 3.33 12.39
CA MET A 153 16.69 4.24 11.96
C MET A 153 17.72 4.45 13.08
N HIS A 154 17.26 4.76 14.30
CA HIS A 154 18.15 4.91 15.46
C HIS A 154 18.92 3.62 15.79
N ARG A 155 18.24 2.46 15.78
CA ARG A 155 18.85 1.16 16.05
C ARG A 155 19.88 0.76 15.00
N ALA A 156 19.62 1.03 13.73
CA ALA A 156 20.56 0.73 12.65
C ALA A 156 21.86 1.53 12.81
N ILE A 157 21.77 2.82 13.16
CA ILE A 157 22.94 3.66 13.48
C ILE A 157 23.66 3.14 14.74
N ALA A 158 22.92 2.87 15.83
CA ALA A 158 23.49 2.35 17.07
C ALA A 158 24.19 1.00 16.86
N PHE A 159 23.61 0.13 16.04
CA PHE A 159 24.21 -1.14 15.64
C PHE A 159 25.53 -0.93 14.90
N CYS A 160 25.61 0.02 13.98
CA CYS A 160 26.85 0.34 13.28
C CYS A 160 27.96 0.77 14.26
N TYR A 161 27.65 1.67 15.20
CA TYR A 161 28.61 2.06 16.25
C TYR A 161 29.05 0.87 17.12
N TRP A 162 28.09 0.08 17.60
CA TRP A 162 28.39 -1.12 18.38
C TRP A 162 29.25 -2.10 17.59
N ARG A 163 28.95 -2.31 16.31
CA ARG A 163 29.68 -3.24 15.45
C ARG A 163 31.10 -2.74 15.17
N ALA A 164 31.31 -1.43 15.02
CA ALA A 164 32.63 -0.84 14.91
C ALA A 164 33.46 -1.09 16.18
N GLN A 165 32.89 -0.86 17.36
CA GLN A 165 33.54 -1.17 18.65
C GLN A 165 33.83 -2.66 18.80
N TRP A 166 32.91 -3.51 18.38
CA TRP A 166 33.11 -4.96 18.38
C TRP A 166 34.33 -5.34 17.54
N TRP A 167 34.48 -4.80 16.32
CA TRP A 167 35.68 -5.03 15.50
C TRP A 167 36.96 -4.53 16.17
N ILE A 168 36.93 -3.37 16.84
CA ILE A 168 38.08 -2.87 17.62
C ILE A 168 38.47 -3.86 18.73
N SER A 169 37.50 -4.43 19.45
CA SER A 169 37.77 -5.40 20.51
C SER A 169 38.39 -6.72 20.01
N GLN A 170 38.13 -7.11 18.76
CA GLN A 170 38.70 -8.33 18.18
C GLN A 170 40.22 -8.25 18.02
N ARG A 171 40.80 -7.04 17.94
CA ARG A 171 42.25 -6.81 17.85
C ARG A 171 43.01 -7.45 19.03
N GLU A 172 42.42 -7.43 20.21
CA GLU A 172 43.05 -7.90 21.46
C GLU A 172 42.95 -9.43 21.65
N CYS A 173 42.07 -10.08 20.89
CA CYS A 173 41.81 -11.52 20.98
C CYS A 173 42.78 -12.38 20.14
N CYS A 174 43.54 -11.76 19.23
CA CYS A 174 44.48 -12.43 18.32
C CYS A 174 45.81 -12.78 19.00
N LYS A 175 45.80 -13.71 19.97
CA LYS A 175 47.01 -14.23 20.64
C LYS A 175 47.47 -15.56 20.04
N GLY A 176 48.78 -15.76 19.92
CA GLY A 176 49.38 -17.03 19.49
C GLY A 176 49.49 -17.25 17.97
N ILE A 177 49.35 -16.19 17.17
CA ILE A 177 49.39 -16.22 15.70
C ILE A 177 50.72 -15.62 15.20
N SER A 178 51.15 -15.97 13.98
CA SER A 178 52.33 -15.37 13.35
C SER A 178 52.20 -13.85 13.23
N ARG A 179 53.32 -13.13 13.36
CA ARG A 179 53.34 -11.66 13.38
C ARG A 179 52.66 -11.03 12.16
N HIS A 180 52.97 -11.52 10.96
CA HIS A 180 52.42 -11.00 9.72
C HIS A 180 50.90 -11.20 9.61
N LEU A 181 50.39 -12.35 10.07
CA LEU A 181 48.96 -12.61 10.09
C LEU A 181 48.25 -11.79 11.18
N ALA A 182 48.88 -11.57 12.33
CA ALA A 182 48.37 -10.68 13.36
C ALA A 182 48.28 -9.22 12.86
N GLU A 183 49.31 -8.73 12.16
CA GLU A 183 49.31 -7.40 11.52
C GLU A 183 48.16 -7.27 10.50
N GLY A 184 47.96 -8.28 9.64
CA GLY A 184 46.86 -8.30 8.66
C GLY A 184 45.46 -8.33 9.29
N LEU A 185 45.25 -9.14 10.34
CA LEU A 185 43.98 -9.22 11.06
C LEU A 185 43.64 -7.91 11.79
N VAL A 186 44.64 -7.23 12.36
CA VAL A 186 44.46 -5.91 12.96
C VAL A 186 44.10 -4.89 11.91
N ALA A 187 44.80 -4.86 10.77
CA ALA A 187 44.49 -3.96 9.66
C ALA A 187 43.06 -4.17 9.14
N TYR A 188 42.65 -5.43 8.92
CA TYR A 188 41.29 -5.76 8.49
C TYR A 188 40.24 -5.35 9.53
N ALA A 189 40.48 -5.60 10.82
CA ALA A 189 39.58 -5.18 11.88
C ALA A 189 39.48 -3.63 11.98
N ASN A 190 40.54 -2.90 11.66
CA ASN A 190 40.51 -1.43 11.56
C ASN A 190 39.61 -0.99 10.40
N GLU A 191 39.85 -1.54 9.21
CA GLU A 191 39.08 -1.24 8.00
C GLU A 191 37.60 -1.55 8.18
N GLN A 192 37.25 -2.71 8.75
CA GLN A 192 35.87 -3.06 9.05
C GLN A 192 35.22 -2.16 10.11
N ALA A 193 35.98 -1.67 11.07
CA ALA A 193 35.48 -0.70 12.05
C ALA A 193 35.21 0.66 11.39
N GLU A 194 36.12 1.11 10.53
CA GLU A 194 35.99 2.36 9.77
C GLU A 194 34.77 2.34 8.86
N ILE A 195 34.60 1.29 8.05
CA ILE A 195 33.42 1.12 7.18
C ILE A 195 32.10 1.22 7.98
N LYS A 196 32.06 0.62 9.18
CA LYS A 196 30.86 0.69 10.03
C LYS A 196 30.65 2.08 10.61
N MET A 197 31.72 2.82 10.94
CA MET A 197 31.59 4.22 11.33
C MET A 197 31.12 5.09 10.17
N ASP A 198 31.64 4.88 8.97
CA ASP A 198 31.24 5.63 7.77
C ASP A 198 29.75 5.41 7.45
N HIS A 199 29.26 4.16 7.55
CA HIS A 199 27.83 3.87 7.42
C HIS A 199 27.00 4.61 8.49
N ALA A 200 27.45 4.63 9.75
CA ALA A 200 26.73 5.33 10.81
C ALA A 200 26.64 6.84 10.53
N VAL A 201 27.73 7.45 10.05
CA VAL A 201 27.78 8.87 9.69
C VAL A 201 26.88 9.15 8.48
N ALA A 202 27.03 8.39 7.40
CA ALA A 202 26.24 8.55 6.18
C ALA A 202 24.73 8.40 6.47
N TRP A 203 24.33 7.38 7.22
CA TRP A 203 22.93 7.18 7.63
C TRP A 203 22.44 8.28 8.56
N SER A 204 23.27 8.77 9.49
CA SER A 204 22.87 9.89 10.35
C SER A 204 22.56 11.16 9.56
N VAL A 205 23.36 11.48 8.54
CA VAL A 205 23.14 12.67 7.70
C VAL A 205 21.91 12.50 6.81
N THR A 206 21.77 11.33 6.18
CA THR A 206 20.64 11.07 5.26
C THR A 206 19.31 10.93 5.98
N TRP A 207 19.28 10.34 7.18
CA TRP A 207 18.05 10.12 7.93
C TRP A 207 17.66 11.27 8.85
N LEU A 208 18.58 12.18 9.22
CA LEU A 208 18.25 13.36 10.04
C LEU A 208 17.00 14.14 9.54
N PRO A 209 16.88 14.52 8.26
CA PRO A 209 15.70 15.23 7.79
C PRO A 209 14.43 14.35 7.80
N LEU A 210 14.57 13.04 7.64
CA LEU A 210 13.45 12.10 7.74
C LEU A 210 12.97 12.00 9.19
N CYS A 211 13.86 11.84 10.16
CA CYS A 211 13.52 11.83 11.58
C CYS A 211 12.82 13.13 11.99
N GLN A 212 13.34 14.30 11.59
CA GLN A 212 12.71 15.59 11.86
C GLN A 212 11.28 15.67 11.30
N ARG A 213 11.07 15.18 10.07
CA ARG A 213 9.75 15.12 9.45
C ARG A 213 8.82 14.13 10.16
N LEU A 214 9.32 12.96 10.54
CA LEU A 214 8.56 11.95 11.27
C LEU A 214 8.12 12.47 12.64
N SER A 215 9.01 13.10 13.41
CA SER A 215 8.67 13.70 14.70
C SER A 215 7.60 14.78 14.53
N ALA A 216 7.72 15.66 13.53
CA ALA A 216 6.69 16.66 13.24
C ALA A 216 5.32 16.04 12.89
N ILE A 217 5.30 14.97 12.08
CA ILE A 217 4.06 14.25 11.75
C ILE A 217 3.48 13.56 13.00
N LEU A 218 4.31 12.96 13.85
CA LEU A 218 3.84 12.30 15.06
C LEU A 218 3.28 13.30 16.09
N GLU A 219 3.93 14.45 16.29
CA GLU A 219 3.46 15.52 17.18
C GLU A 219 2.11 16.10 16.75
N THR A 220 1.90 16.23 15.43
CA THR A 220 0.64 16.72 14.87
C THR A 220 -0.48 15.69 15.00
N LEU A 221 -0.21 14.41 14.71
CA LEU A 221 -1.18 13.31 14.89
C LEU A 221 -1.58 13.11 16.36
N GLU A 222 -0.68 13.36 17.31
CA GLU A 222 -0.96 13.31 18.76
C GLU A 222 -1.70 14.57 19.29
N GLY A 223 -2.08 15.49 18.40
CA GLY A 223 -2.98 16.61 18.69
C GLY A 223 -2.28 17.90 19.14
N ARG A 224 -0.99 18.10 18.81
CA ARG A 224 -0.26 19.34 19.21
C ARG A 224 -0.21 20.44 18.16
N GLN A 225 -0.52 20.20 16.88
CA GLN A 225 -0.47 21.24 15.82
C GLN A 225 -1.18 20.83 14.51
N ASP A 226 -1.50 21.82 13.67
CA ASP A 226 -2.17 21.67 12.37
C ASP A 226 -1.19 21.21 11.26
N LEU A 227 -1.49 20.05 10.66
CA LEU A 227 -0.61 19.29 9.76
C LEU A 227 -0.30 20.03 8.44
N ASP A 228 -1.29 20.74 7.90
CA ASP A 228 -1.18 21.42 6.60
C ASP A 228 -0.23 22.63 6.65
N LEU A 229 -0.14 23.31 7.80
CA LEU A 229 0.70 24.50 7.98
C LEU A 229 2.19 24.12 8.12
N MET A 230 2.48 22.97 8.73
CA MET A 230 3.83 22.43 8.94
C MET A 230 4.41 21.77 7.69
N LEU A 231 3.60 21.01 6.93
CA LEU A 231 4.04 20.37 5.67
C LEU A 231 4.46 21.39 4.60
N GLN A 232 3.94 22.62 4.66
CA GLN A 232 4.37 23.73 3.81
C GLN A 232 5.73 24.33 4.24
N GLN A 233 6.12 24.17 5.51
CA GLN A 233 7.39 24.67 6.06
C GLN A 233 8.54 23.66 5.91
N LEU A 234 8.23 22.37 5.80
CA LEU A 234 9.21 21.33 5.56
C LEU A 234 9.55 21.26 4.07
N THR A 235 10.77 21.70 3.75
CA THR A 235 11.37 21.64 2.41
C THR A 235 11.17 20.26 1.77
N THR A 236 10.83 20.23 0.48
CA THR A 236 10.65 19.00 -0.30
C THR A 236 11.91 18.14 -0.23
N LEU A 237 11.82 17.00 0.46
CA LEU A 237 12.88 15.99 0.47
C LEU A 237 12.88 15.23 -0.86
N THR A 238 13.78 15.60 -1.76
CA THR A 238 14.23 14.75 -2.86
C THR A 238 15.20 13.74 -2.27
N VAL A 239 14.71 12.54 -1.99
CA VAL A 239 15.58 11.39 -1.69
C VAL A 239 16.06 10.86 -3.02
N GLU A 240 17.28 11.21 -3.42
CA GLU A 240 17.94 10.52 -4.52
C GLU A 240 18.36 9.15 -4.01
N LEU A 241 17.62 8.12 -4.43
CA LEU A 241 18.02 6.74 -4.25
C LEU A 241 19.08 6.45 -5.31
N ASP A 242 20.35 6.46 -4.91
CA ASP A 242 21.45 6.04 -5.79
C ASP A 242 21.33 4.51 -6.00
N PRO A 243 21.03 4.02 -7.21
CA PRO A 243 20.75 2.61 -7.45
C PRO A 243 22.02 1.72 -7.53
N ASP A 244 23.21 2.26 -7.25
CA ASP A 244 24.48 1.61 -7.61
C ASP A 244 25.21 0.86 -6.46
N GLU A 245 24.62 0.70 -5.27
CA GLU A 245 25.28 -0.06 -4.18
C GLU A 245 25.14 -1.60 -4.27
N ASP A 246 24.43 -2.16 -5.25
CA ASP A 246 24.32 -3.62 -5.45
C ASP A 246 25.43 -4.23 -6.36
N LYS A 247 26.68 -3.73 -6.25
CA LYS A 247 27.84 -4.48 -6.76
C LYS A 247 28.36 -5.46 -5.71
N ILE A 248 27.60 -6.55 -5.53
CA ILE A 248 28.12 -7.77 -4.94
C ILE A 248 29.30 -8.23 -5.81
N GLN A 249 30.52 -8.03 -5.30
CA GLN A 249 31.74 -8.58 -5.87
C GLN A 249 31.64 -10.11 -5.85
N LYS A 250 31.38 -10.70 -7.02
CA LYS A 250 31.57 -12.15 -7.22
C LYS A 250 33.06 -12.44 -7.09
N PRO A 251 33.48 -13.42 -6.27
CA PRO A 251 34.89 -13.81 -6.22
C PRO A 251 35.30 -14.44 -7.55
N ASN A 252 36.39 -13.92 -8.14
CA ASN A 252 37.09 -14.56 -9.25
C ASN A 252 37.64 -15.90 -8.76
N LEU A 253 36.97 -16.98 -9.15
CA LEU A 253 37.57 -18.31 -9.22
C LEU A 253 37.98 -18.49 -10.67
N ASP A 254 39.22 -18.14 -10.96
CA ASP A 254 40.08 -18.71 -12.01
C ASP A 254 41.41 -17.96 -11.97
N GLU A 255 42.40 -18.53 -11.28
CA GLU A 255 43.81 -18.63 -11.70
C GLU A 255 44.66 -19.27 -10.57
N ASN A 256 45.28 -20.40 -10.93
CA ASN A 256 46.15 -21.36 -10.20
C ASN A 256 45.49 -22.47 -9.36
#